data_AF-A0A8J7SRN4-F1
#
_entry.id   AF-A0A8J7SRN4-F1
#
_cell.length_a   1.000
_cell.length_b   1.000
_cell.length_c   1.000
_cell.angle_alpha   90.00
_cell.angle_beta   90.00
_cell.angle_gamma   90.00
#
_symmetry.space_group_name_H-M   'P 1'
#
loop_
_entity.id
_entity.type
_entity.pdbx_description
1 polymer ?
#
loop_
_entity_poly.entity_id
_entity_poly.type
_entity_poly.pdbx_seq_one_letter_code
_entity_poly.pdbx_strand_id
1 'polypeptide(L)'
;ADAFFGAMTKDGVYLGTDASERWLRDDLRKWSKFAFERDTAWAFTASKRKIYFSENQKIAWFEEMLDTQMGTCRASGVLAKIGGVWKIKHYDLSIMVPNDLVPDFKKLVAMGGLPKSKKEQRAARKKKEK
;
A
#
# COMPACT_ATOMS: atom_id res chain seq x y z
N ALA A 1 7.35 -9.59 -12.89
CA ALA A 1 7.59 -8.13 -12.80
C ALA A 1 7.03 -7.36 -14.00
N ASP A 2 7.29 -7.80 -15.23
CA ASP A 2 7.00 -7.01 -16.44
C ASP A 2 5.52 -6.66 -16.64
N ALA A 3 4.61 -7.59 -16.36
CA ALA A 3 3.17 -7.30 -16.41
C ALA A 3 2.76 -6.19 -15.42
N PHE A 4 3.25 -6.27 -14.17
CA PHE A 4 2.97 -5.29 -13.12
C PHE A 4 3.48 -3.89 -13.47
N PHE A 5 4.77 -3.77 -13.80
CA PHE A 5 5.35 -2.47 -14.14
C PHE A 5 4.95 -1.97 -15.54
N GLY A 6 4.58 -2.87 -16.45
CA GLY A 6 4.03 -2.54 -17.77
C GLY A 6 2.64 -1.89 -17.70
N ALA A 7 1.87 -2.22 -16.65
CA ALA A 7 0.58 -1.62 -16.33
C ALA A 7 0.70 -0.20 -15.75
N MET A 8 1.91 0.29 -15.43
CA MET A 8 2.15 1.64 -14.92
C MET A 8 2.69 2.57 -16.02
N THR A 9 2.43 3.88 -15.89
CA THR A 9 3.07 4.90 -16.73
C THR A 9 4.56 5.01 -16.40
N LYS A 10 5.37 5.55 -17.32
CA LYS A 10 6.83 5.69 -17.11
C LYS A 10 7.16 6.56 -15.90
N ASP A 11 6.34 7.57 -15.65
CA ASP A 11 6.37 8.49 -14.52
C ASP A 11 5.49 8.02 -13.33
N GLY A 12 5.10 6.75 -13.30
CA GLY A 12 4.17 6.22 -12.32
C GLY A 12 4.71 6.29 -10.88
N VAL A 13 3.82 6.61 -9.94
CA VAL A 13 4.11 6.66 -8.51
C VAL A 13 3.35 5.57 -7.76
N TYR A 14 4.02 4.92 -6.82
CA TYR A 14 3.44 3.95 -5.89
C TYR A 14 3.70 4.38 -4.45
N LEU A 15 2.64 4.59 -3.69
CA LEU A 15 2.70 4.77 -2.24
C LEU A 15 2.39 3.45 -1.56
N GLY A 16 3.34 2.99 -0.76
CA GLY A 16 3.16 1.81 0.08
C GLY A 16 2.50 2.16 1.41
N THR A 17 2.35 1.14 2.24
CA THR A 17 1.66 1.26 3.53
C THR A 17 2.52 1.92 4.61
N ASP A 18 3.85 1.90 4.46
CA ASP A 18 4.76 2.60 5.34
C ASP A 18 4.96 4.05 4.89
N ALA A 19 5.04 4.99 5.83
CA ALA A 19 5.11 6.42 5.54
C ALA A 19 6.36 6.83 4.72
N SER A 20 7.41 6.01 4.71
CA SER A 20 8.61 6.24 3.89
C SER A 20 8.49 5.67 2.46
N GLU A 21 7.46 4.87 2.18
CA GLU A 21 7.28 4.19 0.91
C GLU A 21 6.63 5.11 -0.13
N ARG A 22 7.46 5.98 -0.73
CA ARG A 22 7.10 6.72 -1.94
C ARG A 22 8.05 6.34 -3.06
N TRP A 23 7.55 5.57 -4.03
CA TRP A 23 8.37 5.01 -5.08
C TRP A 23 8.02 5.56 -6.46
N LEU A 24 9.04 5.87 -7.26
CA LEU A 24 8.90 5.91 -8.70
C LEU A 24 8.88 4.47 -9.24
N ARG A 25 8.12 4.23 -10.31
CA ARG A 25 7.94 2.90 -10.91
C ARG A 25 9.23 2.11 -11.08
N ASP A 26 10.25 2.73 -11.67
CA ASP A 26 11.50 2.03 -12.03
C ASP A 26 12.38 1.76 -10.80
N ASP A 27 12.28 2.59 -9.76
CA ASP A 27 12.98 2.36 -8.50
C ASP A 27 12.29 1.26 -7.68
N LEU A 28 10.95 1.24 -7.66
CA LEU A 28 10.18 0.13 -7.10
C LEU A 28 10.54 -1.18 -7.80
N ARG A 29 10.66 -1.17 -9.13
CA ARG A 29 11.03 -2.37 -9.91
C ARG A 29 12.39 -2.92 -9.54
N LYS A 30 13.38 -2.06 -9.32
CA LYS A 30 14.71 -2.47 -8.86
C LYS A 30 14.65 -3.04 -7.44
N TRP A 31 14.00 -2.32 -6.53
CA TRP A 31 13.95 -2.69 -5.12
C TRP A 31 13.17 -4.00 -4.90
N SER A 32 12.02 -4.16 -5.55
CA SER A 32 11.14 -5.33 -5.37
C SER A 32 11.55 -6.57 -6.17
N LYS A 33 12.72 -6.56 -6.84
CA LYS A 33 13.19 -7.68 -7.66
C LYS A 33 13.14 -9.01 -6.88
N PHE A 34 13.61 -9.00 -5.63
CA PHE A 34 13.61 -10.17 -4.74
C PHE A 34 12.21 -10.76 -4.51
N ALA A 35 11.15 -9.94 -4.57
CA ALA A 35 9.80 -10.39 -4.31
C ALA A 35 9.17 -11.05 -5.54
N PHE A 36 9.51 -10.58 -6.75
CA PHE A 36 9.05 -11.18 -8.01
C PHE A 36 9.79 -12.46 -8.39
N GLU A 37 10.92 -12.77 -7.74
CA GLU A 37 11.70 -14.00 -7.94
C GLU A 37 11.24 -15.17 -7.05
N ARG A 38 10.31 -14.93 -6.12
CA ARG A 38 9.74 -15.94 -5.23
C ARG A 38 8.50 -16.58 -5.84
N ASP A 39 8.26 -17.85 -5.52
CA ASP A 39 7.04 -18.58 -5.92
C ASP A 39 5.77 -18.01 -5.29
N THR A 40 5.90 -17.35 -4.14
CA THR A 40 4.80 -16.65 -3.46
C THR A 40 5.22 -15.22 -3.14
N ALA A 41 4.40 -14.27 -3.57
CA ALA A 41 4.50 -12.87 -3.24
C ALA A 41 3.17 -12.38 -2.64
N TRP A 42 3.03 -11.06 -2.46
CA TRP A 42 1.80 -10.48 -1.94
C TRP A 42 0.60 -10.78 -2.86
N ALA A 43 -0.38 -11.51 -2.33
CA ALA A 43 -1.66 -11.71 -2.96
C ALA A 43 -2.61 -10.57 -2.58
N PHE A 44 -3.15 -9.89 -3.59
CA PHE A 44 -4.14 -8.84 -3.44
C PHE A 44 -5.38 -9.23 -4.24
N THR A 45 -6.51 -9.44 -3.55
CA THR A 45 -7.79 -9.72 -4.19
C THR A 45 -8.74 -8.56 -3.94
N ALA A 46 -9.21 -7.92 -5.01
CA ALA A 46 -10.17 -6.83 -4.87
C ALA A 46 -11.55 -7.37 -4.52
N SER A 47 -12.06 -7.01 -3.35
CA SER A 47 -13.40 -7.37 -2.88
C SER A 47 -14.46 -6.35 -3.30
N LYS A 48 -14.06 -5.09 -3.49
CA LYS A 48 -14.91 -4.00 -4.02
C LYS A 48 -14.06 -3.08 -4.87
N ARG A 49 -14.61 -2.60 -5.99
CA ARG A 49 -13.96 -1.59 -6.84
C ARG A 49 -14.98 -0.65 -7.43
N LYS A 50 -14.69 0.65 -7.38
CA LYS A 50 -15.41 1.68 -8.13
C LYS A 50 -14.42 2.43 -9.00
N ILE A 51 -14.83 2.73 -10.22
CA ILE A 51 -14.02 3.44 -11.22
C ILE A 51 -14.83 4.63 -11.72
N TYR A 52 -14.15 5.76 -11.82
CA TYR A 52 -14.68 7.03 -12.26
C TYR A 52 -13.86 7.51 -13.45
N PHE A 53 -14.46 8.26 -14.36
CA PHE A 53 -13.82 8.74 -15.57
C PHE A 53 -13.91 10.25 -15.65
N SER A 54 -12.86 10.89 -16.17
CA SER A 54 -12.93 12.29 -16.58
C SER A 54 -13.86 12.44 -17.79
N GLU A 55 -14.43 13.63 -18.00
CA GLU A 55 -15.35 13.90 -19.12
C GLU A 55 -14.75 13.53 -20.48
N ASN A 56 -13.46 13.83 -20.67
CA ASN A 56 -12.73 13.51 -21.90
C ASN A 56 -12.20 12.06 -21.98
N GLN A 57 -12.48 11.23 -20.97
CA GLN A 57 -12.06 9.82 -20.86
C GLN A 57 -10.56 9.58 -21.04
N LYS A 58 -9.72 10.58 -20.76
CA LYS A 58 -8.25 10.45 -20.77
C LYS A 58 -7.68 10.06 -19.41
N ILE A 59 -8.42 10.37 -18.34
CA ILE A 59 -8.08 10.05 -16.96
C ILE A 59 -9.22 9.25 -16.34
N ALA A 60 -8.87 8.32 -15.47
CA ALA A 60 -9.81 7.65 -14.58
C ALA A 60 -9.21 7.61 -13.18
N TRP A 61 -10.06 7.50 -12.16
CA TRP A 61 -9.61 7.22 -10.81
C TRP A 61 -10.46 6.11 -10.21
N PHE A 62 -9.91 5.42 -9.24
CA PHE A 62 -10.58 4.29 -8.62
C PHE A 62 -10.39 4.29 -7.12
N GLU A 63 -11.31 3.63 -6.45
CA GLU A 63 -11.19 3.19 -5.06
C GLU A 63 -11.50 1.70 -5.00
N GLU A 64 -10.75 0.98 -4.18
CA GLU A 64 -10.96 -0.44 -3.99
C GLU A 64 -10.68 -0.89 -2.55
N MET A 65 -11.38 -1.94 -2.15
CA MET A 65 -11.07 -2.70 -0.94
C MET A 65 -10.38 -3.98 -1.36
N LEU A 66 -9.31 -4.34 -0.65
CA LEU A 66 -8.45 -5.46 -0.95
C LEU A 66 -8.40 -6.41 0.25
N ASP A 67 -8.57 -7.70 -0.03
CA ASP A 67 -8.26 -8.77 0.90
C ASP A 67 -6.79 -9.18 0.68
N THR A 68 -6.01 -9.09 1.76
CA THR A 68 -4.57 -9.26 1.72
C THR A 68 -4.10 -10.03 2.95
N GLN A 69 -2.86 -10.53 2.89
CA GLN A 69 -2.19 -11.12 4.06
C GLN A 69 -1.94 -10.14 5.22
N MET A 70 -2.03 -8.82 4.98
CA MET A 70 -1.91 -7.78 6.00
C MET A 70 -3.26 -7.45 6.66
N GLY A 71 -4.33 -8.14 6.28
CA GLY A 71 -5.71 -7.79 6.59
C GLY A 71 -6.33 -6.92 5.51
N THR A 72 -7.39 -6.20 5.88
CA THR A 72 -8.12 -5.33 4.95
C THR A 72 -7.28 -4.11 4.57
N CYS A 73 -7.00 -3.98 3.28
CA CYS A 73 -6.40 -2.78 2.72
C CYS A 73 -7.43 -2.00 1.91
N ARG A 74 -7.18 -0.71 1.75
CA ARG A 74 -7.81 0.13 0.73
C ARG A 74 -6.75 0.60 -0.22
N ALA A 75 -7.05 0.56 -1.51
CA ALA A 75 -6.24 1.26 -2.48
C ALA A 75 -7.07 2.30 -3.23
N SER A 76 -6.39 3.37 -3.63
CA SER A 76 -6.92 4.34 -4.57
C SER A 76 -5.85 4.69 -5.58
N GLY A 77 -6.27 5.16 -6.75
CA GLY A 77 -5.30 5.48 -7.77
C GLY A 77 -5.87 6.24 -8.95
N VAL A 78 -4.95 6.71 -9.78
CA VAL A 78 -5.21 7.44 -11.01
C VAL A 78 -4.70 6.62 -12.18
N LEU A 79 -5.53 6.48 -13.20
CA LEU A 79 -5.21 5.87 -14.47
C LEU A 79 -5.10 6.97 -15.55
N ALA A 80 -4.14 6.84 -16.44
CA ALA A 80 -4.02 7.63 -17.65
C ALA A 80 -4.14 6.73 -18.88
N LYS A 81 -4.88 7.19 -19.89
CA LYS A 81 -5.02 6.48 -21.16
C LYS A 81 -3.89 6.87 -22.11
N ILE A 82 -2.93 5.98 -22.33
CA ILE A 82 -1.75 6.21 -23.17
C ILE A 82 -1.80 5.25 -24.35
N GLY A 83 -1.87 5.79 -25.58
CA GLY A 83 -1.97 4.95 -26.80
C GLY A 83 -3.18 4.02 -26.80
N GLY A 84 -4.31 4.46 -26.23
CA GLY A 84 -5.53 3.65 -26.10
C GLY A 84 -5.56 2.69 -24.90
N VAL A 85 -4.43 2.50 -24.19
CA VAL A 85 -4.31 1.58 -23.06
C VAL A 85 -4.34 2.34 -21.74
N TRP A 86 -5.15 1.86 -20.79
CA TRP A 86 -5.16 2.41 -19.42
C TRP A 86 -3.92 1.96 -18.65
N LYS A 87 -3.24 2.90 -18.02
CA LYS A 87 -2.07 2.66 -17.19
C LYS A 87 -2.17 3.40 -15.87
N ILE A 88 -1.70 2.77 -14.79
CA ILE A 88 -1.62 3.36 -13.46
C ILE A 88 -0.57 4.47 -13.49
N LYS A 89 -1.01 5.71 -13.24
CA LYS A 89 -0.16 6.89 -13.06
C LYS A 89 0.16 7.12 -11.58
N HIS A 90 -0.78 6.81 -10.70
CA HIS A 90 -0.60 6.92 -9.26
C HIS A 90 -1.34 5.79 -8.55
N TYR A 91 -0.71 5.18 -7.56
CA TYR A 91 -1.29 4.15 -6.71
C TYR A 91 -0.99 4.47 -5.25
N ASP A 92 -1.99 4.37 -4.39
CA ASP A 92 -1.89 4.56 -2.94
C ASP A 92 -2.52 3.36 -2.24
N LEU A 93 -1.72 2.65 -1.44
CA LEU A 93 -2.13 1.50 -0.65
C LEU A 93 -2.08 1.83 0.84
N SER A 94 -3.19 1.63 1.53
CA SER A 94 -3.31 1.88 2.95
C SER A 94 -3.88 0.68 3.71
N ILE A 95 -3.37 0.42 4.91
CA ILE A 95 -3.96 -0.54 5.85
C ILE A 95 -5.15 0.13 6.54
N MET A 96 -6.30 -0.54 6.57
CA MET A 96 -7.50 0.00 7.21
C MET A 96 -7.51 -0.33 8.70
N VAL A 97 -7.27 0.69 9.52
CA VAL A 97 -7.36 0.59 10.99
C VAL A 97 -8.78 0.94 11.43
N PRO A 98 -9.51 0.04 12.10
CA PRO A 98 -10.77 0.36 12.76
C PRO A 98 -10.65 1.58 13.69
N ASN A 99 -11.65 2.47 13.65
CA ASN A 99 -11.58 3.75 14.37
C ASN A 99 -11.42 3.59 15.89
N ASP A 100 -12.01 2.55 16.46
CA ASP A 100 -11.89 2.19 17.87
C ASP A 100 -10.46 1.75 18.28
N LEU A 101 -9.65 1.29 17.32
CA LEU A 101 -8.24 0.92 17.54
C LEU A 101 -7.26 2.09 17.36
N VAL A 102 -7.70 3.23 16.83
CA VAL A 102 -6.82 4.40 16.57
C VAL A 102 -6.10 4.90 17.83
N PRO A 103 -6.72 4.98 19.03
CA PRO A 103 -6.02 5.42 20.24
C PRO A 103 -4.81 4.55 20.59
N ASP A 104 -4.93 3.23 20.44
CA ASP A 104 -3.83 2.30 20.75
C ASP A 104 -2.79 2.23 19.63
N PHE A 105 -3.23 2.33 18.38
CA PHE A 105 -2.33 2.50 17.24
C PHE A 105 -1.43 3.73 17.42
N LYS A 106 -2.00 4.88 17.79
CA LYS A 106 -1.23 6.11 18.05
C LYS A 106 -0.18 5.92 19.14
N LYS A 107 -0.51 5.22 20.23
CA LYS A 107 0.45 4.92 21.30
C LYS A 107 1.61 4.05 20.78
N LEU A 108 1.32 3.03 19.97
CA LEU A 108 2.34 2.16 19.39
C LEU A 108 3.29 2.92 18.46
N VAL A 109 2.75 3.80 17.61
CA VAL A 109 3.56 4.64 16.72
C VAL A 109 4.45 5.61 17.53
N ALA A 110 3.90 6.27 18.56
CA ALA A 110 4.66 7.17 19.42
C ALA A 110 5.81 6.46 20.18
N MET A 111 5.68 5.16 20.42
CA MET A 111 6.71 4.33 21.05
C MET A 111 7.79 3.84 20.06
N GLY A 112 7.70 4.19 18.78
CA GLY A 112 8.63 3.73 17.74
C GLY A 112 8.33 2.32 17.21
N GLY A 113 7.08 1.87 17.35
CA GLY A 113 6.63 0.54 16.91
C GLY A 113 6.66 -0.52 18.03
N LEU A 114 6.50 -1.78 17.64
CA LEU A 114 6.52 -2.88 18.59
C LEU A 114 7.93 -3.06 19.19
N PRO A 115 8.03 -3.39 20.49
CA PRO A 115 9.32 -3.66 21.10
C PRO A 115 9.97 -4.87 20.41
N LYS A 116 11.18 -4.67 19.89
CA LYS A 116 11.88 -5.63 19.02
C LYS A 116 12.38 -6.87 19.78
N SER A 117 12.38 -6.84 21.12
CA SER A 117 12.83 -7.95 21.98
C SER A 117 11.88 -8.28 23.15
N LYS A 118 11.92 -9.53 23.63
CA LYS A 118 11.21 -9.97 24.87
C LYS A 118 11.55 -9.10 26.09
N LYS A 119 12.77 -8.57 26.14
CA LYS A 119 13.25 -7.68 27.22
C LYS A 119 12.53 -6.32 27.17
N GLU A 120 12.41 -5.74 25.97
CA GLU A 120 11.70 -4.47 25.77
C GLU A 120 10.18 -4.62 25.95
N GLN A 121 9.61 -5.77 25.58
CA GLN A 121 8.19 -6.09 25.84
C GLN A 121 7.87 -6.13 27.34
N ARG A 122 8.75 -6.75 28.14
CA ARG A 122 8.63 -6.75 29.62
C ARG A 122 8.78 -5.35 30.20
N ALA A 123 9.67 -4.51 29.65
CA ALA A 123 9.87 -3.13 30.10
C ALA A 123 8.66 -2.23 29.76
N ALA A 124 8.05 -2.41 28.59
CA ALA A 124 6.85 -1.68 28.16
C ALA A 124 5.61 -2.02 29.01
N ARG A 125 5.42 -3.29 29.42
CA ARG A 125 4.34 -3.68 30.33
C ARG A 125 4.46 -3.00 31.70
N LYS A 126 5.66 -2.99 32.29
CA LYS A 126 5.92 -2.32 33.58
C LYS A 126 5.69 -0.80 33.54
N LYS A 127 5.80 -0.17 32.37
CA LYS A 127 5.49 1.26 32.17
C LYS A 127 4.00 1.56 32.01
N LYS A 128 3.17 0.56 31.65
CA LYS A 128 1.70 0.71 31.54
C LYS A 128 0.97 0.50 32.87
N GLU A 129 1.64 -0.10 33.86
CA GLU A 129 1.09 -0.41 35.20
C GLU A 129 1.41 0.66 36.26
N LYS A 130 2.08 1.76 35.87
CA LYS A 130 2.35 2.94 36.69
C LYS A 130 1.66 4.15 36.09
#